data_AF-A0A382WA90-F1
#
_entry.id   AF-A0A382WA90-F1
#
_cell.length_a   1.000
_cell.length_b   1.000
_cell.length_c   1.000
_cell.angle_alpha   90.00
_cell.angle_beta   90.00
_cell.angle_gamma   90.00
#
_symmetry.space_group_name_H-M   'P 1'
#
loop_
_entity.id
_entity.type
_entity.pdbx_description
1 polymer ?
#
loop_
_entity_poly.entity_id
_entity_poly.type
_entity_poly.pdbx_seq_one_letter_code
_entity_poly.pdbx_strand_id
1 'polypeptide(L)'
;MNKSTNDKIEKAFFHLRKYAVILLSIIISASGQQLTNQKKKEIFEVARLSSKGPNAAPDRKKDEGKGPYKRLVIRGGTVIDGTGGPPRGPMDIVIENNKIVKVQNVGYPGIPINESKRPEKGDYEIDAAGMYILPGFVDLHIHSGNQFKA
;
A
#
# COMPACT_ATOMS: atom_id res chain seq x y z
N MET A 1 -35.45 -49.73 65.56
CA MET A 1 -34.20 -49.01 65.23
C MET A 1 -34.37 -48.25 63.91
N ASN A 2 -33.72 -47.10 63.79
CA ASN A 2 -34.31 -45.84 63.34
C ASN A 2 -34.20 -45.56 61.82
N LYS A 3 -35.29 -45.72 61.05
CA LYS A 3 -35.40 -45.33 59.62
C LYS A 3 -35.05 -43.85 59.37
N SER A 4 -35.26 -42.97 60.35
CA SER A 4 -34.98 -41.53 60.22
C SER A 4 -33.48 -41.24 60.13
N THR A 5 -32.64 -42.07 60.77
CA THR A 5 -31.19 -41.84 60.78
C THR A 5 -30.53 -42.24 59.46
N ASN A 6 -30.97 -43.34 58.84
CA ASN A 6 -30.45 -43.78 57.53
C ASN A 6 -30.85 -42.81 56.40
N ASP A 7 -32.06 -42.28 56.40
CA ASP A 7 -32.51 -41.29 55.38
C ASP A 7 -31.74 -39.97 55.48
N LYS A 8 -31.38 -39.53 56.70
CA LYS A 8 -30.52 -38.35 56.91
C LYS A 8 -29.10 -38.56 56.40
N ILE A 9 -28.55 -39.76 56.60
CA ILE A 9 -27.21 -40.13 56.15
C ILE A 9 -27.18 -40.22 54.61
N GLU A 10 -28.16 -40.87 53.98
CA GLU A 10 -28.22 -40.94 52.50
C GLU A 10 -28.42 -39.57 51.85
N LYS A 11 -29.26 -38.70 52.43
CA LYS A 11 -29.40 -37.31 51.96
C LYS A 11 -28.10 -36.53 52.11
N ALA A 12 -27.38 -36.71 53.21
CA ALA A 12 -26.07 -36.10 53.40
C ALA A 12 -25.05 -36.59 52.35
N PHE A 13 -25.02 -37.89 52.05
CA PHE A 13 -24.17 -38.44 50.98
C PHE A 13 -24.58 -37.95 49.59
N PHE A 14 -25.87 -37.80 49.31
CA PHE A 14 -26.37 -37.27 48.05
C PHE A 14 -25.99 -35.79 47.87
N HIS A 15 -26.12 -34.98 48.92
CA HIS A 15 -25.69 -33.59 48.91
C HIS A 15 -24.16 -33.49 48.78
N LEU A 16 -23.40 -34.29 49.52
CA LEU A 16 -21.93 -34.30 49.46
C LEU A 16 -21.43 -34.69 48.05
N ARG A 17 -22.06 -35.68 47.40
CA ARG A 17 -21.77 -36.05 46.00
C ARG A 17 -22.14 -34.93 45.03
N LYS A 18 -23.29 -34.27 45.21
CA LYS A 18 -23.68 -33.11 44.38
C LYS A 18 -22.67 -31.97 44.50
N TYR A 19 -22.26 -31.61 45.72
CA TYR A 19 -21.27 -30.56 45.93
C TYR A 19 -19.90 -30.95 45.38
N ALA A 20 -19.50 -32.22 45.49
CA ALA A 20 -18.25 -32.72 44.90
C ALA A 20 -18.24 -32.62 43.37
N VAL A 21 -19.36 -32.96 42.70
CA VAL A 21 -19.49 -32.84 41.23
C VAL A 21 -19.49 -31.36 40.80
N ILE A 22 -20.15 -30.48 41.55
CA ILE A 22 -20.15 -29.04 41.28
C ILE A 22 -18.73 -28.47 41.46
N LEU A 23 -18.02 -28.81 42.54
CA LEU A 23 -16.64 -28.37 42.76
C LEU A 23 -15.69 -28.87 41.66
N LEU A 24 -15.82 -30.13 41.24
CA LEU A 24 -15.01 -30.70 40.17
C LEU A 24 -15.27 -30.00 38.83
N SER A 25 -16.52 -29.64 38.53
CA SER A 25 -16.88 -28.88 37.31
C SER A 25 -16.30 -27.46 37.29
N ILE A 26 -16.20 -26.81 38.46
CA ILE A 26 -15.57 -25.49 38.61
C ILE A 26 -14.05 -25.58 38.40
N ILE A 27 -13.40 -26.63 38.91
CA ILE A 27 -11.95 -26.86 38.76
C ILE A 27 -11.58 -27.14 37.29
N ILE A 28 -12.40 -27.91 36.57
CA ILE A 28 -12.20 -28.18 35.13
C ILE A 28 -12.35 -26.90 34.31
N SER A 29 -13.30 -26.02 34.67
CA SER A 29 -13.53 -24.74 33.98
C SER A 29 -12.46 -23.68 34.28
N ALA A 30 -11.83 -23.72 35.45
CA ALA A 30 -10.74 -22.81 35.84
C ALA A 30 -9.38 -23.18 35.21
N SER A 31 -9.27 -24.37 34.63
CA SER A 31 -8.10 -24.81 33.86
C SER A 31 -8.15 -24.21 32.46
N GLY A 32 -8.17 -22.87 32.37
CA GLY A 32 -8.05 -22.17 31.10
C GLY A 32 -6.83 -22.69 30.35
N GLN A 33 -7.01 -23.13 29.10
CA GLN A 33 -5.93 -23.68 28.28
C GLN A 33 -4.77 -22.67 28.22
N GLN A 34 -3.75 -22.90 29.04
CA GLN A 34 -2.56 -22.08 29.06
C GLN A 34 -1.82 -22.32 27.75
N LEU A 35 -1.87 -21.33 26.85
CA LEU A 35 -1.19 -21.38 25.57
C LEU A 35 0.28 -21.77 25.77
N THR A 36 0.70 -22.85 25.13
CA THR A 36 2.09 -23.31 25.19
C THR A 36 3.02 -22.20 24.68
N ASN A 37 4.24 -22.14 25.22
CA ASN A 37 5.22 -21.13 24.82
C ASN A 37 5.50 -21.14 23.31
N GLN A 38 5.37 -22.31 22.66
CA GLN A 38 5.47 -22.46 21.21
C GLN A 38 4.33 -21.75 20.48
N LYS A 39 3.07 -21.99 20.89
CA LYS A 39 1.91 -21.37 20.26
C LYS A 39 1.88 -19.85 20.47
N LYS A 40 2.40 -19.36 21.61
CA LYS A 40 2.63 -17.91 21.85
C LYS A 40 3.65 -17.32 20.87
N LYS A 41 4.76 -18.03 20.61
CA LYS A 41 5.78 -17.59 19.63
C LYS A 41 5.22 -17.53 18.22
N GLU A 42 4.43 -18.52 17.80
CA GLU A 42 3.80 -18.54 16.48
C GLU A 42 2.81 -17.38 16.29
N ILE A 43 1.94 -17.13 17.27
CA ILE A 43 1.00 -16.01 17.24
C ILE A 43 1.76 -14.68 17.13
N PHE A 44 2.84 -14.53 17.90
CA PHE A 44 3.67 -13.34 17.86
C PHE A 44 4.34 -13.14 16.49
N GLU A 45 4.85 -14.21 15.88
CA GLU A 45 5.47 -14.11 14.56
C GLU A 45 4.42 -13.80 13.47
N VAL A 46 3.25 -14.44 13.50
CA VAL A 46 2.16 -14.12 12.55
C VAL A 46 1.73 -12.66 12.69
N ALA A 47 1.58 -12.16 13.92
CA ALA A 47 1.26 -10.76 14.18
C ALA A 47 2.38 -9.82 13.67
N ARG A 48 3.64 -10.18 13.88
CA ARG A 48 4.81 -9.43 13.41
C ARG A 48 4.91 -9.41 11.88
N LEU A 49 4.62 -10.52 11.21
CA LEU A 49 4.67 -10.62 9.76
C LEU A 49 3.48 -9.90 9.11
N SER A 50 2.30 -9.98 9.73
CA SER A 50 1.09 -9.28 9.27
C SER A 50 1.20 -7.77 9.45
N SER A 51 2.01 -7.28 10.40
CA SER A 51 2.26 -5.86 10.61
C SER A 51 3.37 -5.27 9.74
N LYS A 52 4.12 -6.10 9.00
CA LYS A 52 5.09 -5.60 8.04
C LYS A 52 4.36 -4.94 6.86
N GLY A 53 4.70 -3.68 6.60
CA GLY A 53 4.24 -2.97 5.40
C GLY A 53 4.81 -3.56 4.11
N PRO A 54 4.53 -2.92 2.96
CA PRO A 54 5.08 -3.32 1.67
C PRO A 54 6.62 -3.38 1.72
N ASN A 55 7.20 -4.33 0.98
CA ASN A 55 8.64 -4.31 0.76
C ASN A 55 9.01 -3.07 -0.05
N ALA A 56 10.21 -2.53 0.17
CA ALA A 56 10.74 -1.48 -0.68
C ALA A 56 10.79 -1.98 -2.14
N ALA A 57 10.47 -1.09 -3.07
CA ALA A 57 10.70 -1.37 -4.49
C ALA A 57 12.20 -1.65 -4.71
N PRO A 58 12.56 -2.61 -5.58
CA PRO A 58 13.95 -2.82 -5.92
C PRO A 58 14.54 -1.55 -6.55
N ASP A 59 15.85 -1.36 -6.37
CA ASP A 59 16.57 -0.31 -7.08
C ASP A 59 16.42 -0.52 -8.60
N ARG A 60 16.26 0.58 -9.35
CA ARG A 60 16.22 0.52 -10.81
C ARG A 60 17.49 -0.14 -11.33
N LYS A 61 17.33 -1.09 -12.26
CA LYS A 61 18.47 -1.68 -12.97
C LYS A 61 19.07 -0.69 -13.96
N LYS A 62 20.29 -0.96 -14.41
CA LYS A 62 21.08 -0.10 -15.30
C LYS A 62 20.36 0.20 -16.64
N ASP A 63 19.47 -0.68 -17.06
CA ASP A 63 18.73 -0.64 -18.32
C ASP A 63 17.25 -0.22 -18.18
N GLU A 64 16.77 0.01 -16.95
CA GLU A 64 15.37 0.39 -16.67
C GLU A 64 15.10 1.91 -16.75
N GLY A 65 16.10 2.71 -17.16
CA GLY A 65 15.95 4.15 -17.36
C GLY A 65 17.08 4.73 -18.21
N LYS A 66 16.75 5.74 -19.03
CA LYS A 66 17.76 6.45 -19.86
C LYS A 66 18.33 7.71 -19.19
N GLY A 67 17.65 8.24 -18.16
CA GLY A 67 18.10 9.39 -17.37
C GLY A 67 18.81 8.97 -16.06
N PRO A 68 19.11 9.92 -15.16
CA PRO A 68 18.71 11.33 -15.21
C PRO A 68 19.57 12.14 -16.20
N TYR A 69 18.92 12.99 -16.99
CA TYR A 69 19.59 13.99 -17.82
C TYR A 69 19.74 15.28 -17.01
N LYS A 70 20.82 16.05 -17.22
CA LYS A 70 20.94 17.36 -16.54
C LYS A 70 19.86 18.31 -17.06
N ARG A 71 19.63 18.27 -18.38
CA ARG A 71 18.56 18.99 -19.07
C ARG A 71 17.83 18.10 -20.09
N LEU A 72 16.55 17.85 -19.84
CA LEU A 72 15.64 17.14 -20.74
C LEU A 72 14.70 18.16 -21.40
N VAL A 73 14.53 18.06 -22.72
CA VAL A 73 13.51 18.85 -23.44
C VAL A 73 12.55 17.94 -24.18
N ILE A 74 11.25 18.09 -23.92
CA ILE A 74 10.18 17.43 -24.68
C ILE A 74 9.69 18.43 -25.73
N ARG A 75 9.71 18.06 -27.00
CA ARG A 75 9.54 18.97 -28.14
C ARG A 75 8.16 18.81 -28.80
N GLY A 76 7.50 19.93 -29.08
CA GLY A 76 6.41 20.04 -30.05
C GLY A 76 5.10 19.31 -29.70
N GLY A 77 4.89 18.91 -28.45
CA GLY A 77 3.70 18.14 -28.05
C GLY A 77 2.47 18.98 -27.79
N THR A 78 1.31 18.33 -27.79
CA THR A 78 0.04 18.92 -27.33
C THR A 78 -0.15 18.65 -25.84
N VAL A 79 -0.10 19.70 -25.03
CA VAL A 79 -0.14 19.62 -23.56
C VAL A 79 -1.57 19.67 -23.05
N ILE A 80 -1.92 18.70 -22.19
CA ILE A 80 -3.13 18.67 -21.38
C ILE A 80 -2.68 18.73 -19.93
N ASP A 81 -2.71 19.90 -19.31
CA ASP A 81 -2.03 20.17 -18.03
C ASP A 81 -2.82 19.77 -16.77
N GLY A 82 -4.04 19.25 -16.93
CA GLY A 82 -4.90 18.84 -15.82
C GLY A 82 -5.69 19.98 -15.16
N THR A 83 -5.59 21.22 -15.66
CA THR A 83 -6.37 22.36 -15.13
C THR A 83 -7.85 22.37 -15.57
N GLY A 84 -8.22 21.47 -16.48
CA GLY A 84 -9.54 21.44 -17.12
C GLY A 84 -9.68 22.37 -18.33
N GLY A 85 -8.66 23.16 -18.65
CA GLY A 85 -8.61 23.98 -19.86
C GLY A 85 -8.46 23.17 -21.16
N PRO A 86 -8.60 23.82 -22.33
CA PRO A 86 -8.40 23.18 -23.62
C PRO A 86 -6.93 22.74 -23.81
N PRO A 87 -6.67 21.66 -24.57
CA PRO A 87 -5.31 21.26 -24.92
C PRO A 87 -4.55 22.37 -25.68
N ARG A 88 -3.25 22.54 -25.38
CA ARG A 88 -2.41 23.59 -25.97
C ARG A 88 -1.20 23.00 -26.65
N GLY A 89 -0.91 23.40 -27.89
CA GLY A 89 0.25 22.89 -28.61
C GLY A 89 0.43 23.52 -29.99
N PRO A 90 1.58 23.29 -30.64
CA PRO A 90 2.77 22.60 -30.12
C PRO A 90 3.47 23.38 -28.99
N MET A 91 3.89 22.67 -27.95
CA MET A 91 4.67 23.21 -26.83
C MET A 91 5.95 22.43 -26.60
N ASP A 92 7.00 23.14 -26.19
CA ASP A 92 8.25 22.57 -25.70
C ASP A 92 8.28 22.65 -24.16
N ILE A 93 8.64 21.56 -23.49
CA ILE A 93 8.76 21.48 -22.02
C ILE A 93 10.21 21.21 -21.64
N VAL A 94 10.75 22.03 -20.75
CA VAL A 94 12.13 21.92 -20.24
C VAL A 94 12.12 21.41 -18.81
N ILE A 95 12.91 20.38 -18.57
CA ILE A 95 13.06 19.72 -17.27
C ILE A 95 14.54 19.73 -16.88
N GLU A 96 14.83 20.22 -15.68
CA GLU A 96 16.16 20.26 -15.09
C GLU A 96 16.10 19.85 -13.62
N ASN A 97 17.06 19.05 -13.16
CA ASN A 97 17.13 18.60 -11.76
C ASN A 97 15.79 18.06 -11.23
N ASN A 98 15.10 17.23 -12.03
CA ASN A 98 13.78 16.67 -11.74
C ASN A 98 12.65 17.70 -11.54
N LYS A 99 12.79 18.91 -12.09
CA LYS A 99 11.79 19.97 -12.03
C LYS A 99 11.45 20.49 -13.41
N ILE A 100 10.16 20.73 -13.67
CA ILE A 100 9.73 21.46 -14.87
C ILE A 100 10.11 22.94 -14.67
N VAL A 101 11.04 23.43 -15.47
CA VAL A 101 11.55 24.81 -15.37
C VAL A 101 10.93 25.74 -16.41
N LYS A 102 10.41 25.20 -17.51
CA LYS A 102 9.75 26.00 -18.57
C LYS A 102 8.73 25.18 -19.35
N VAL A 103 7.62 25.80 -19.70
CA VAL A 103 6.60 25.28 -20.63
C VAL A 103 6.35 26.38 -21.67
N GLN A 104 6.78 26.17 -22.91
CA GLN A 104 6.87 27.22 -23.93
C GLN A 104 5.97 26.87 -25.11
N ASN A 105 5.03 27.77 -25.47
CA ASN A 105 4.33 27.65 -26.74
C ASN A 105 5.29 27.99 -27.89
N VAL A 106 5.36 27.12 -28.90
CA VAL A 106 6.22 27.30 -30.07
C VAL A 106 5.42 27.45 -31.37
N GLY A 107 4.08 27.40 -31.31
CA GLY A 107 3.21 27.60 -32.46
C GLY A 107 1.75 27.23 -32.20
N TYR A 108 1.02 27.01 -33.28
CA TYR A 108 -0.36 26.49 -33.31
C TYR A 108 -0.46 25.27 -34.23
N PRO A 109 -1.45 24.37 -34.03
CA PRO A 109 -1.62 23.21 -34.88
C PRO A 109 -1.85 23.61 -36.34
N GLY A 110 -1.21 22.89 -37.28
CA GLY A 110 -1.34 23.13 -38.72
C GLY A 110 -0.50 24.29 -39.26
N ILE A 111 0.27 25.00 -38.43
CA ILE A 111 1.18 26.08 -38.83
C ILE A 111 2.63 25.65 -38.52
N PRO A 112 3.62 25.99 -39.35
CA PRO A 112 5.03 25.73 -39.06
C PRO A 112 5.46 26.27 -37.68
N ILE A 113 6.32 25.51 -37.01
CA ILE A 113 6.86 25.89 -35.70
C ILE A 113 7.74 27.13 -35.83
N ASN A 114 7.60 28.05 -34.89
CA ASN A 114 8.49 29.19 -34.80
C ASN A 114 9.76 28.81 -34.03
N GLU A 115 10.83 28.51 -34.77
CA GLU A 115 12.12 28.08 -34.22
C GLU A 115 12.74 29.11 -33.27
N SER A 116 12.48 30.41 -33.43
CA SER A 116 13.02 31.44 -32.51
C SER A 116 12.37 31.41 -31.12
N LYS A 117 11.20 30.78 -30.98
CA LYS A 117 10.52 30.60 -29.69
C LYS A 117 10.98 29.36 -28.95
N ARG A 118 11.72 28.46 -29.59
CA ARG A 118 12.15 27.23 -28.93
C ARG A 118 13.13 27.53 -27.79
N PRO A 119 12.99 26.84 -26.64
CA PRO A 119 14.04 26.88 -25.63
C PRO A 119 15.31 26.22 -26.17
N GLU A 120 16.45 26.60 -25.57
CA GLU A 120 17.76 26.01 -25.83
C GLU A 120 17.74 24.48 -25.79
N LYS A 121 18.66 23.87 -26.53
CA LYS A 121 18.79 22.41 -26.64
C LYS A 121 18.96 21.74 -25.29
N GLY A 122 18.43 20.53 -25.16
CA GLY A 122 18.66 19.64 -24.02
C GLY A 122 19.87 18.74 -24.23
N ASP A 123 20.38 18.15 -23.15
CA ASP A 123 21.31 17.01 -23.25
C ASP A 123 20.62 15.80 -23.88
N TYR A 124 19.31 15.71 -23.66
CA TYR A 124 18.43 14.73 -24.27
C TYR A 124 17.12 15.38 -24.66
N GLU A 125 16.63 15.01 -25.84
CA GLU A 125 15.37 15.53 -26.37
C GLU A 125 14.43 14.39 -26.73
N ILE A 126 13.16 14.59 -26.40
CA ILE A 126 12.06 13.70 -26.81
C ILE A 126 11.26 14.46 -27.86
N ASP A 127 11.17 13.91 -29.07
CA ASP A 127 10.24 14.41 -30.08
C ASP A 127 8.83 13.92 -29.76
N ALA A 128 7.95 14.85 -29.40
CA ALA A 128 6.55 14.61 -29.09
C ALA A 128 5.62 15.26 -30.14
N ALA A 129 6.12 15.60 -31.32
CA ALA A 129 5.30 16.13 -32.41
C ALA A 129 4.16 15.16 -32.74
N GLY A 130 2.93 15.69 -32.80
CA GLY A 130 1.72 14.88 -33.01
C GLY A 130 1.30 14.00 -31.82
N MET A 131 2.00 14.07 -30.69
CA MET A 131 1.66 13.37 -29.45
C MET A 131 1.00 14.28 -28.43
N TYR A 132 0.46 13.65 -27.37
CA TYR A 132 -0.09 14.33 -26.21
C TYR A 132 0.85 14.21 -25.02
N ILE A 133 0.98 15.29 -24.27
CA ILE A 133 1.74 15.34 -23.02
C ILE A 133 0.75 15.59 -21.88
N LEU A 134 0.76 14.70 -20.90
CA LEU A 134 -0.10 14.76 -19.73
C LEU A 134 0.76 14.75 -18.45
N PRO A 135 0.27 15.30 -17.33
CA PRO A 135 0.80 15.02 -16.01
C PRO A 135 0.89 13.51 -15.75
N GLY A 136 1.79 13.11 -14.86
CA GLY A 136 1.78 11.74 -14.34
C GLY A 136 0.44 11.44 -13.67
N PHE A 137 -0.12 10.26 -13.94
CA PHE A 137 -1.38 9.85 -13.34
C PHE A 137 -1.22 9.65 -11.83
N VAL A 138 -2.23 10.10 -11.09
CA VAL A 138 -2.30 9.99 -9.63
C VAL A 138 -3.36 8.96 -9.27
N ASP A 139 -2.95 7.91 -8.59
CA ASP A 139 -3.83 6.87 -8.06
C ASP A 139 -3.96 7.05 -6.54
N LEU A 140 -5.19 7.27 -6.08
CA LEU A 140 -5.52 7.47 -4.66
C LEU A 140 -6.01 6.20 -3.98
N HIS A 141 -6.29 5.15 -4.75
CA HIS A 141 -6.91 3.94 -4.22
C HIS A 141 -6.16 2.72 -4.70
N ILE A 142 -4.99 2.52 -4.09
CA ILE A 142 -4.21 1.30 -4.24
C ILE A 142 -4.23 0.47 -2.96
N HIS A 143 -4.25 -0.84 -3.14
CA HIS A 143 -3.87 -1.76 -2.08
C HIS A 143 -2.47 -2.27 -2.41
N SER A 144 -1.45 -1.72 -1.73
CA SER A 144 -0.07 -2.17 -1.89
C SER A 144 0.15 -3.45 -1.10
N GLY A 145 0.38 -4.55 -1.81
CA GLY A 145 0.68 -5.84 -1.20
C GLY A 145 2.01 -5.88 -0.45
N ASN A 146 2.16 -6.93 0.35
CA ASN A 146 3.41 -7.34 0.97
C ASN A 146 3.68 -8.82 0.63
N GLN A 147 4.79 -9.36 1.13
CA GLN A 147 5.19 -10.76 0.90
C GLN A 147 4.20 -11.81 1.44
N PHE A 148 3.18 -11.41 2.19
CA PHE A 148 2.20 -12.28 2.84
C PHE A 148 0.74 -11.94 2.46
N LYS A 149 0.49 -10.85 1.73
CA LYS A 149 -0.85 -10.34 1.44
C LYS A 149 -0.85 -9.51 0.16
N ALA A 150 -1.81 -9.74 -0.73
CA ALA A 150 -2.02 -8.94 -1.93
C ALA A 150 -2.47 -7.50 -1.58
#